data_AF-A0A923B7W7-F1
#
_entry.id   AF-A0A923B7W7-F1
#
_cell.length_a   1.000
_cell.length_b   1.000
_cell.length_c   1.000
_cell.angle_alpha   90.00
_cell.angle_beta   90.00
_cell.angle_gamma   90.00
#
_symmetry.space_group_name_H-M   'P 1'
#
loop_
_entity.id
_entity.type
_entity.pdbx_description
1 polymer ?
#
loop_
_entity_poly.entity_id
_entity_poly.type
_entity_poly.pdbx_seq_one_letter_code
_entity_poly.pdbx_strand_id
1 'polypeptide(L)'
;VSVRDIVAGLAEQGHTVDKRMVILGAPIKNIGMHDVTVALHPEVRVTVKANVARSDDEAKLQSEGVDVLAAMFEDEQREIEEQAEATRIDTSLEPGEIPADMLEGGEDD
;
A
#
# COMPACT_ATOMS: atom_id res chain seq x y z
N VAL A 1 -12.16 -7.05 7.83
CA VAL A 1 -13.36 -7.30 7.00
C VAL A 1 -13.83 -8.73 7.18
N SER A 2 -15.12 -8.89 7.44
CA SER A 2 -15.82 -10.14 7.69
C SER A 2 -16.89 -10.42 6.63
N VAL A 3 -17.48 -11.62 6.64
CA VAL A 3 -18.60 -11.98 5.74
C VAL A 3 -19.74 -10.95 5.80
N ARG A 4 -20.02 -10.40 6.97
CA ARG A 4 -21.12 -9.42 7.13
C ARG A 4 -20.85 -8.12 6.37
N ASP A 5 -19.60 -7.68 6.35
CA ASP A 5 -19.19 -6.45 5.68
C ASP A 5 -19.29 -6.61 4.16
N ILE A 6 -18.97 -7.79 3.63
CA ILE A 6 -19.13 -8.11 2.20
C ILE A 6 -20.60 -8.12 1.80
N VAL A 7 -21.47 -8.73 2.61
CA VAL A 7 -22.92 -8.73 2.36
C VAL A 7 -23.50 -7.32 2.39
N ALA A 8 -23.05 -6.48 3.34
CA ALA A 8 -23.46 -5.09 3.41
C ALA A 8 -23.04 -4.32 2.15
N GLY A 9 -21.78 -4.41 1.73
CA GLY A 9 -21.29 -3.75 0.51
C GLY A 9 -22.00 -4.22 -0.76
N LEU A 10 -22.34 -5.50 -0.87
CA LEU A 10 -23.14 -6.02 -1.98
C LEU A 10 -24.58 -5.48 -1.96
N ALA A 11 -25.17 -5.34 -0.77
CA ALA A 11 -26.52 -4.78 -0.62
C ALA A 11 -26.57 -3.29 -0.99
N GLU A 12 -25.52 -2.52 -0.67
CA GLU A 12 -25.38 -1.11 -1.10
C GLU A 12 -25.31 -0.98 -2.63
N GLN A 13 -24.75 -1.98 -3.32
CA GLN A 13 -24.73 -2.07 -4.78
C GLN A 13 -26.05 -2.62 -5.38
N GLY A 14 -27.04 -2.94 -4.54
CA GLY A 14 -28.35 -3.45 -4.96
C GLY A 14 -28.44 -4.98 -5.12
N HIS A 15 -27.41 -5.72 -4.71
CA HIS A 15 -27.40 -7.18 -4.77
C HIS A 15 -27.65 -7.79 -3.38
N THR A 16 -28.80 -8.43 -3.21
CA THR A 16 -29.14 -9.11 -1.94
C THR A 16 -28.61 -10.53 -1.95
N VAL A 17 -27.65 -10.84 -1.08
CA VAL A 17 -27.02 -12.16 -0.96
C VAL A 17 -27.04 -12.62 0.49
N ASP A 18 -27.29 -13.91 0.75
CA ASP A 18 -27.25 -14.45 2.11
C ASP A 18 -25.80 -14.69 2.56
N LYS A 19 -25.52 -14.46 3.85
CA LYS A 19 -24.19 -14.69 4.45
C LYS A 19 -23.69 -16.13 4.29
N ARG A 20 -24.59 -17.13 4.15
CA ARG A 20 -24.23 -18.54 3.94
C ARG A 20 -23.69 -18.82 2.54
N MET A 21 -24.02 -17.95 1.58
CA MET A 21 -23.57 -18.08 0.19
C MET A 21 -22.15 -17.53 -0.01
N VAL A 22 -21.66 -16.71 0.92
CA VAL A 22 -20.31 -16.15 0.86
C VAL A 22 -19.33 -17.13 1.48
N ILE A 23 -18.40 -17.61 0.66
CA ILE A 23 -17.35 -18.54 1.09
C ILE A 23 -16.11 -17.72 1.43
N LEU A 24 -15.86 -17.52 2.74
CA LEU A 24 -14.68 -16.84 3.25
C LEU A 24 -13.99 -17.74 4.27
N GLY A 25 -12.76 -18.20 3.97
CA GLY A 25 -12.02 -19.12 4.83
C GLY A 25 -11.54 -18.47 6.14
N ALA A 26 -11.11 -17.21 6.08
CA ALA A 26 -10.68 -16.45 7.25
C ALA A 26 -11.03 -14.95 7.09
N PRO A 27 -11.24 -14.22 8.19
CA PRO A 27 -11.43 -12.77 8.14
C PRO A 27 -10.25 -12.06 7.46
N ILE A 28 -10.55 -11.13 6.56
CA ILE A 28 -9.53 -10.35 5.84
C ILE A 28 -9.06 -9.23 6.77
N LYS A 29 -7.76 -9.20 7.04
CA LYS A 29 -7.11 -8.20 7.91
C LYS A 29 -6.18 -7.25 7.16
N ASN A 30 -5.81 -7.62 5.94
CA ASN A 30 -4.89 -6.85 5.11
C ASN A 30 -5.68 -5.93 4.18
N ILE A 31 -5.12 -4.74 3.95
CA ILE A 31 -5.59 -3.77 2.98
C ILE A 31 -5.24 -4.28 1.57
N GLY A 32 -6.09 -4.01 0.58
CA GLY A 32 -5.90 -4.39 -0.82
C GLY A 32 -7.09 -5.11 -1.45
N MET A 33 -6.88 -5.63 -2.66
CA MET A 33 -7.87 -6.39 -3.42
C MET A 33 -7.85 -7.87 -3.05
N HIS A 34 -9.01 -8.43 -2.71
CA HIS A 34 -9.17 -9.84 -2.34
C HIS A 34 -10.28 -10.49 -3.17
N ASP A 35 -9.99 -11.66 -3.73
CA ASP A 35 -11.01 -12.45 -4.43
C ASP A 35 -11.85 -13.25 -3.43
N VAL A 36 -13.17 -13.09 -3.50
CA VAL A 36 -14.14 -13.78 -2.63
C VAL A 36 -15.14 -14.53 -3.49
N THR A 37 -15.36 -15.81 -3.19
CA THR A 37 -16.33 -16.64 -3.92
C THR A 37 -17.71 -16.58 -3.29
N VAL A 38 -18.72 -16.30 -4.10
CA VAL A 38 -20.14 -16.30 -3.74
C VAL A 38 -20.85 -17.42 -4.49
N ALA A 39 -21.41 -18.38 -3.75
CA ALA A 39 -22.18 -19.49 -4.28
C ALA A 39 -23.68 -19.15 -4.24
N LEU A 40 -24.20 -18.58 -5.34
CA LEU A 40 -25.62 -18.20 -5.45
C LEU A 40 -26.54 -19.42 -5.54
N HIS A 41 -26.08 -20.47 -6.22
CA HIS A 41 -26.80 -21.73 -6.42
C HIS A 41 -25.80 -22.90 -6.51
N PRO A 42 -26.18 -24.16 -6.22
CA PRO A 42 -25.29 -25.33 -6.35
C PRO A 42 -24.55 -25.46 -7.69
N GLU A 43 -25.07 -24.86 -8.76
CA GLU A 43 -24.45 -24.86 -10.09
C GLU A 43 -23.76 -23.53 -10.46
N VAL A 44 -23.99 -22.45 -9.70
CA VAL A 44 -23.51 -21.11 -10.05
C VAL A 44 -22.70 -20.53 -8.90
N ARG A 45 -21.40 -20.40 -9.15
CA ARG A 45 -20.44 -19.72 -8.27
C ARG A 45 -19.83 -18.55 -9.02
N VAL A 46 -19.76 -17.40 -8.36
CA VAL A 46 -19.19 -16.17 -8.91
C VAL A 46 -18.05 -15.73 -8.01
N THR A 47 -16.96 -15.27 -8.60
CA THR A 47 -15.86 -14.64 -7.85
C THR A 47 -16.04 -13.14 -7.93
N VAL A 48 -16.11 -12.48 -6.78
CA VAL A 48 -16.19 -11.02 -6.65
C VAL A 48 -14.91 -10.49 -6.02
N LYS A 49 -14.44 -9.35 -6.52
CA LYS A 49 -13.29 -8.66 -5.96
C LYS A 49 -13.74 -7.72 -4.84
N ALA A 50 -13.34 -8.01 -3.62
CA ALA A 50 -13.54 -7.16 -2.47
C ALA A 50 -12.31 -6.25 -2.31
N ASN A 51 -12.51 -4.94 -2.44
CA ASN A 51 -11.47 -3.96 -2.18
C ASN A 51 -11.54 -3.49 -0.72
N VAL A 52 -10.44 -3.62 0.01
CA VAL A 52 -10.37 -3.29 1.43
C VAL A 52 -9.41 -2.13 1.61
N ALA A 53 -9.92 -0.95 1.92
CA ALA A 53 -9.13 0.27 2.17
C ALA A 53 -9.51 0.93 3.50
N ARG A 54 -8.67 1.86 3.97
CA ARG A 54 -8.92 2.64 5.20
C ARG A 54 -9.90 3.80 4.93
N SER A 55 -10.05 4.23 3.68
CA SER A 55 -11.03 5.23 3.24
C SER A 55 -11.51 4.96 1.80
N ASP A 56 -12.67 5.52 1.43
CA ASP A 56 -13.30 5.33 0.11
C ASP A 56 -12.43 5.88 -1.05
N ASP A 57 -11.72 6.99 -0.81
CA ASP A 57 -10.84 7.61 -1.80
C ASP A 57 -9.64 6.71 -2.15
N GLU A 58 -9.04 6.08 -1.14
CA GLU A 58 -7.96 5.09 -1.32
C GLU A 58 -8.45 3.83 -2.03
N ALA A 59 -9.69 3.39 -1.75
CA ALA A 59 -10.27 2.24 -2.45
C ALA A 59 -10.37 2.51 -3.95
N LYS A 60 -10.77 3.71 -4.35
CA LYS A 60 -10.88 4.08 -5.76
C LYS A 60 -9.50 4.02 -6.44
N LEU A 61 -8.46 4.57 -5.83
CA LEU A 61 -7.09 4.50 -6.35
C LEU A 61 -6.57 3.06 -6.49
N GLN A 62 -6.86 2.21 -5.50
CA GLN A 62 -6.52 0.78 -5.57
C GLN A 62 -7.26 0.05 -6.70
N SER A 63 -8.52 0.42 -6.97
CA SER A 63 -9.30 -0.15 -8.06
C SER A 63 -8.82 0.29 -9.45
N GLU A 64 -8.24 1.48 -9.55
CA GLU A 64 -7.61 2.02 -10.76
C GLU A 64 -6.23 1.40 -11.05
N GLY A 65 -5.76 0.48 -10.19
CA GLY A 65 -4.52 -0.27 -10.38
C GLY A 65 -3.29 0.43 -9.81
N VAL A 66 -3.46 1.51 -9.05
CA VAL A 66 -2.38 2.16 -8.30
C VAL A 66 -2.27 1.43 -6.97
N ASP A 67 -1.23 0.60 -6.84
CA ASP A 67 -0.86 0.01 -5.55
C ASP A 67 -0.25 1.11 -4.68
N VAL A 68 -1.12 1.82 -3.96
CA VAL A 68 -0.78 2.97 -3.10
C VAL A 68 0.31 2.61 -2.08
N LEU A 69 0.35 1.34 -1.67
CA LEU A 69 1.36 0.84 -0.74
C LEU A 69 2.74 0.75 -1.41
N ALA A 70 2.80 0.22 -2.63
CA ALA A 70 4.06 0.13 -3.39
C ALA A 70 4.63 1.53 -3.70
N ALA A 71 3.78 2.47 -4.10
CA ALA A 71 4.20 3.84 -4.38
C ALA A 71 4.77 4.55 -3.13
N MET A 72 4.15 4.36 -1.96
CA MET A 72 4.67 4.92 -0.71
C MET A 72 5.99 4.28 -0.27
N PHE A 73 6.15 2.96 -0.46
CA PHE A 73 7.40 2.29 -0.12
C PHE A 73 8.57 2.68 -1.04
N GLU A 74 8.32 2.94 -2.34
CA GLU A 74 9.35 3.43 -3.26
C GLU A 74 9.82 4.84 -2.88
N ASP A 75 8.89 5.73 -2.52
CA ASP A 75 9.21 7.10 -2.10
C ASP A 75 10.03 7.11 -0.79
N GLU A 76 9.60 6.34 0.21
CA GLU A 76 10.30 6.22 1.49
C GLU A 76 11.71 5.62 1.34
N GLN A 77 11.87 4.60 0.49
CA GLN A 77 13.21 4.05 0.22
C GLN A 77 14.14 5.06 -0.44
N ARG A 78 13.61 5.90 -1.33
CA ARG A 78 14.38 6.93 -2.02
C ARG A 78 14.85 8.02 -1.05
N GLU A 79 13.97 8.45 -0.13
CA GLU A 79 14.35 9.39 0.93
C GLU A 79 15.42 8.83 1.87
N ILE A 80 15.31 7.54 2.23
CA ILE A 80 16.31 6.87 3.08
C ILE A 80 17.66 6.80 2.36
N GLU A 81 17.67 6.49 1.07
CA GLU A 81 18.90 6.40 0.27
C GLU A 81 19.56 7.77 0.08
N GLU A 82 18.78 8.82 -0.16
CA GLU A 82 19.26 10.21 -0.26
C GLU A 82 19.83 10.72 1.07
N GLN A 83 19.17 10.40 2.20
CA GLN A 83 19.72 10.71 3.53
C GLN A 83 20.99 9.92 3.85
N ALA A 84 21.05 8.66 3.43
CA ALA A 84 22.24 7.83 3.60
C ALA A 84 23.41 8.33 2.75
N GLU A 85 23.14 8.83 1.53
CA GLU A 85 24.14 9.48 0.67
C GLU A 85 24.62 10.80 1.28
N ALA A 86 23.71 11.66 1.73
CA ALA A 86 24.05 12.93 2.38
C ALA A 86 24.86 12.77 3.67
N THR A 87 24.68 11.65 4.38
CA THR A 87 25.40 11.35 5.64
C THR A 87 26.64 10.47 5.41
N ARG A 88 26.91 10.06 4.17
CA ARG A 88 28.05 9.20 3.86
C ARG A 88 29.35 10.00 4.03
N ILE A 89 30.06 9.71 5.11
CA ILE A 89 31.41 10.22 5.34
C ILE A 89 32.34 9.55 4.32
N ASP A 90 32.93 10.35 3.43
CA ASP A 90 33.83 9.87 2.39
C ASP A 90 35.07 9.22 3.03
N THR A 91 35.16 7.89 2.89
CA THR A 91 36.24 7.08 3.48
C THR A 91 37.51 7.12 2.63
N SER A 92 37.49 7.84 1.50
CA SER A 92 38.66 8.10 0.65
C SER A 92 39.53 9.26 1.16
N LEU A 93 39.06 10.04 2.13
CA LEU A 93 39.80 11.16 2.72
C LEU A 93 40.82 10.64 3.75
N GLU A 94 42.08 11.05 3.61
CA GLU A 94 43.13 10.71 4.57
C GLU A 94 42.84 11.36 5.94
N PRO A 95 43.15 10.69 7.07
CA PRO A 95 42.91 11.25 8.40
C PRO A 95 43.68 12.57 8.58
N GLY A 96 42.96 13.70 8.50
CA GLY A 96 43.52 15.05 8.65
C GLY A 96 43.19 16.03 7.53
N GLU A 97 42.59 15.58 6.42
CA GLU A 97 42.16 16.48 5.33
C GLU A 97 40.71 16.94 5.55
N ILE A 98 40.50 18.26 5.55
CA ILE A 98 39.17 18.88 5.69
C ILE A 98 38.45 18.78 4.34
N PRO A 99 37.18 18.30 4.29
CA PRO A 99 36.44 18.21 3.03
C PRO A 99 36.32 19.58 2.36
N ALA A 100 36.51 19.62 1.04
CA ALA A 100 36.53 20.86 0.24
C ALA A 100 35.24 21.69 0.38
N ASP A 101 34.09 21.03 0.56
CA ASP A 101 32.78 21.69 0.81
C ASP A 101 32.73 22.48 2.14
N MET A 102 33.63 22.23 3.09
CA MET A 102 33.73 23.00 4.34
C MET A 102 34.81 24.10 4.30
N LEU A 103 35.61 24.18 3.23
CA LEU A 103 36.66 25.19 3.04
C LEU A 103 36.16 26.44 2.29
N GLU A 104 35.07 26.34 1.52
CA GLU A 104 34.56 27.42 0.67
C GLU A 104 33.71 28.49 1.39
N GLY A 105 33.61 28.42 2.73
CA GLY A 105 32.88 29.40 3.56
C GLY A 105 33.73 30.55 4.10
N GLY A 106 35.00 30.65 3.70
CA GLY A 106 35.95 31.60 4.29
C GLY A 106 36.99 32.13 3.30
N GLU A 107 36.56 32.91 2.31
CA GLU A 107 37.43 33.89 1.64
C GLU A 107 36.92 35.31 1.94
N ASP A 108 37.67 35.92 2.88
CA ASP A 108 38.08 37.32 3.10
C ASP A 108 37.13 38.54 2.96
N ASP A 109 37.11 39.30 4.08
CA ASP A 109 37.13 40.77 4.31
C ASP A 109 36.88 41.75 3.13
#